data_AF-X1CRK1-F1
#
_entry.id   AF-X1CRK1-F1
#
_cell.length_a   1.000
_cell.length_b   1.000
_cell.length_c   1.000
_cell.angle_alpha   90.00
_cell.angle_beta   90.00
_cell.angle_gamma   90.00
#
_symmetry.space_group_name_H-M   'P 1'
#
loop_
_entity.id
_entity.type
_entity.pdbx_description
1 polymer ?
#
loop_
_entity_poly.entity_id
_entity_poly.type
_entity_poly.pdbx_seq_one_letter_code
_entity_poly.pdbx_strand_id
1 'polypeptide(L)'
;TQIERDETGDIELRGPADVPPTGGSTAAGTVSVLGVEIVTDGATDFEDANEAFMSGTDFFLAVDNGDLIEFTDNNEEGLPADGIADEVEFED
;
A
#
# COMPACT_ATOMS: atom_id res chain seq x y z
N THR A 1 35.23 -1.96 4.80
CA THR A 1 34.04 -2.48 4.14
C THR A 1 32.94 -1.47 4.34
N GLN A 2 32.57 -0.76 3.28
CA GLN A 2 31.40 0.11 3.29
C GLN A 2 30.24 -0.77 2.85
N ILE A 3 29.17 -0.81 3.65
CA ILE A 3 27.92 -1.45 3.23
C ILE A 3 27.26 -0.41 2.32
N GLU A 4 27.35 -0.62 1.01
CA GLU A 4 26.50 0.09 0.06
C GLU A 4 25.11 -0.51 0.23
N ARG A 5 24.16 0.29 0.70
CA ARG A 5 22.75 -0.09 0.69
C ARG A 5 22.31 0.12 -0.75
N ASP A 6 21.95 -0.97 -1.43
CA ASP A 6 21.36 -0.89 -2.76
C ASP A 6 20.13 0.01 -2.68
N GLU A 7 20.16 1.01 -3.55
CA GLU A 7 19.08 1.77 -4.17
C GLU A 7 17.85 2.04 -3.30
N THR A 8 17.62 3.34 -3.04
CA THR A 8 16.34 3.92 -2.59
C THR A 8 15.28 3.83 -3.71
N GLY A 9 15.19 2.67 -4.37
CA GLY A 9 14.31 2.38 -5.49
C GLY A 9 12.91 2.24 -4.95
N ASP A 10 12.49 1.05 -4.57
CA ASP A 10 11.08 0.83 -4.30
C ASP A 10 10.89 0.28 -2.88
N ILE A 11 9.85 0.75 -2.19
CA ILE A 11 9.45 0.21 -0.89
C ILE A 11 8.22 -0.68 -1.12
N GLU A 12 8.45 -1.98 -1.00
CA GLU A 12 7.39 -2.99 -1.02
C GLU A 12 7.16 -3.51 0.41
N LEU A 13 5.90 -3.52 0.85
CA LEU A 13 5.49 -4.15 2.09
C LEU A 13 4.29 -5.06 1.86
N ARG A 14 4.51 -6.36 2.05
CA ARG A 14 3.48 -7.38 1.96
C ARG A 14 3.21 -8.05 3.30
N GLY A 15 1.94 -8.24 3.62
CA GLY A 15 1.54 -8.95 4.83
C GLY A 15 0.05 -8.82 5.16
N PRO A 16 -0.37 -9.44 6.28
CA PRO A 16 -1.75 -9.34 6.74
C PRO A 16 -2.09 -7.90 7.16
N ALA A 17 -3.24 -7.42 6.73
CA ALA A 17 -3.82 -6.16 7.17
C ALA A 17 -4.17 -6.21 8.67
N ASP A 18 -3.86 -5.13 9.39
CA ASP A 18 -4.27 -4.88 10.76
C ASP A 18 -5.59 -4.06 10.80
N VAL A 19 -6.43 -4.26 11.83
CA VAL A 19 -7.76 -3.62 11.96
C VAL A 19 -7.72 -2.26 12.67
N PRO A 20 -8.64 -1.30 12.37
CA PRO A 20 -9.43 -1.13 11.15
C PRO A 20 -8.82 -0.03 10.27
N PRO A 21 -8.95 -0.12 8.94
CA PRO A 21 -8.55 0.96 8.05
C PRO A 21 -9.31 2.24 8.38
N THR A 22 -8.66 3.40 8.26
CA THR A 22 -9.32 4.69 8.51
C THR A 22 -9.83 5.40 7.26
N GLY A 23 -9.83 4.70 6.11
CA GLY A 23 -10.32 5.19 4.81
C GLY A 23 -11.84 5.21 4.69
N GLY A 24 -12.49 6.19 5.31
CA GLY A 24 -13.93 6.40 5.17
C GLY A 24 -14.27 7.14 3.87
N SER A 25 -14.75 6.43 2.84
CA SER A 25 -15.34 6.98 1.59
C SER A 25 -14.45 7.81 0.68
N THR A 26 -13.14 7.86 0.93
CA THR A 26 -12.14 8.52 0.08
C THR A 26 -11.00 7.54 -0.21
N ALA A 27 -10.40 7.62 -1.40
CA ALA A 27 -9.20 6.84 -1.73
C ALA A 27 -8.00 7.16 -0.79
N ALA A 28 -8.05 8.31 -0.11
CA ALA A 28 -7.15 8.63 0.98
C ALA A 28 -7.56 7.94 2.29
N GLY A 29 -6.61 7.24 2.91
CA GLY A 29 -6.80 6.54 4.18
C GLY A 29 -5.48 6.01 4.74
N THR A 30 -5.58 5.25 5.83
CA THR A 30 -4.45 4.46 6.33
C THR A 30 -4.85 3.01 6.50
N VAL A 31 -3.89 2.13 6.22
CA VAL A 31 -3.92 0.68 6.50
C VAL A 31 -2.64 0.36 7.26
N SER A 32 -2.68 -0.61 8.17
CA SER A 32 -1.47 -1.10 8.82
C SER A 32 -1.20 -2.52 8.38
N VAL A 33 0.07 -2.85 8.12
CA VAL A 33 0.54 -4.21 7.84
C VAL A 33 1.71 -4.51 8.75
N LEU A 34 1.60 -5.60 9.51
CA LEU A 34 2.64 -6.01 10.47
C LEU A 34 3.00 -4.88 11.48
N GLY A 35 2.04 -4.01 11.80
CA GLY A 35 2.22 -2.84 12.67
C GLY A 35 2.90 -1.63 12.01
N VAL A 36 3.10 -1.64 10.69
CA VAL A 36 3.58 -0.50 9.90
C VAL A 36 2.36 0.20 9.30
N GLU A 37 2.16 1.47 9.64
CA GLU A 37 1.11 2.30 9.06
C GLU A 37 1.53 2.78 7.67
N ILE A 38 0.70 2.48 6.67
CA ILE A 38 0.82 2.92 5.29
C ILE A 38 -0.30 3.92 5.00
N VAL A 39 0.08 5.01 4.33
CA VAL A 39 -0.82 6.09 3.94
C VAL A 39 -1.16 5.96 2.46
N THR A 40 -2.42 6.18 2.10
CA THR A 40 -2.86 6.26 0.71
C THR A 40 -3.48 7.63 0.45
N ASP A 41 -3.56 8.05 -0.81
CA ASP A 41 -4.20 9.28 -1.21
C ASP A 41 -5.13 9.12 -2.43
N GLY A 42 -5.41 10.23 -3.13
CA GLY A 42 -6.27 10.20 -4.32
C GLY A 42 -5.58 9.72 -5.60
N ALA A 43 -4.26 9.56 -5.58
CA ALA A 43 -3.41 9.09 -6.68
C ALA A 43 -2.99 7.62 -6.50
N THR A 44 -3.10 7.06 -5.30
CA THR A 44 -2.88 5.64 -5.05
C THR A 44 -3.79 4.77 -5.94
N ASP A 45 -3.19 3.83 -6.67
CA ASP A 45 -3.87 2.80 -7.43
C ASP A 45 -4.24 1.63 -6.51
N PHE A 46 -5.43 1.06 -6.72
CA PHE A 46 -5.94 -0.04 -5.91
C PHE A 46 -6.34 -1.19 -6.82
N GLU A 47 -5.95 -2.40 -6.45
CA GLU A 47 -6.24 -3.61 -7.22
C GLU A 47 -6.81 -4.75 -6.35
N ASP A 48 -7.63 -5.60 -6.96
CA ASP A 48 -8.02 -6.88 -6.37
C ASP A 48 -7.00 -7.99 -6.66
N ALA A 49 -7.16 -9.17 -6.04
CA ALA A 49 -6.24 -10.30 -6.17
C ALA A 49 -6.10 -10.89 -7.59
N ASN A 50 -6.77 -10.35 -8.59
CA ASN A 50 -6.63 -10.68 -10.01
C ASN A 50 -6.02 -9.54 -10.83
N GLU A 51 -5.29 -8.61 -10.20
CA GLU A 51 -4.68 -7.44 -10.84
C GLU A 51 -5.74 -6.56 -11.55
N ALA A 52 -6.94 -6.52 -10.97
CA ALA A 52 -8.07 -5.80 -11.53
C ALA A 52 -8.30 -4.51 -10.74
N PHE A 53 -8.36 -3.40 -11.47
CA PHE A 53 -8.65 -2.09 -10.89
C PHE A 53 -9.86 -2.11 -9.96
N MET A 54 -9.64 -1.56 -8.78
CA MET A 54 -10.58 -1.38 -7.69
C MET A 54 -10.57 0.10 -7.29
N SER A 55 -11.71 0.64 -6.82
CA SER A 55 -11.68 1.98 -6.24
C SER A 55 -11.13 1.91 -4.81
N GLY A 56 -10.38 2.92 -4.36
CA GLY A 56 -9.93 2.97 -2.95
C GLY A 56 -11.08 2.93 -1.94
N THR A 57 -12.28 3.43 -2.30
CA THR A 57 -13.46 3.27 -1.45
C THR A 57 -13.90 1.81 -1.35
N ASP A 58 -13.92 1.07 -2.46
CA ASP A 58 -14.25 -0.35 -2.44
C ASP A 58 -13.19 -1.15 -1.70
N PHE A 59 -11.90 -0.81 -1.86
CA PHE A 59 -10.79 -1.39 -1.11
C PHE A 59 -11.01 -1.25 0.40
N PHE A 60 -11.22 -0.03 0.90
CA PHE A 60 -11.42 0.21 2.33
C PHE A 60 -12.74 -0.36 2.90
N LEU A 61 -13.70 -0.69 2.04
CA LEU A 61 -14.91 -1.43 2.42
C LEU A 61 -14.74 -2.95 2.40
N ALA A 62 -13.77 -3.44 1.62
CA ALA A 62 -13.52 -4.87 1.44
C ALA A 62 -12.45 -5.42 2.38
N VAL A 63 -11.41 -4.63 2.68
CA VAL A 63 -10.27 -5.09 3.47
C VAL A 63 -10.68 -5.37 4.92
N ASP A 64 -10.38 -6.59 5.36
CA ASP A 64 -10.63 -7.11 6.68
C ASP A 64 -9.31 -7.51 7.38
N ASN A 65 -9.41 -7.80 8.69
CA ASN A 65 -8.25 -8.28 9.46
C ASN A 65 -7.65 -9.53 8.85
N GLY A 66 -6.34 -9.52 8.62
CA GLY A 66 -5.62 -10.69 8.16
C GLY A 66 -5.70 -10.95 6.66
N ASP A 67 -6.39 -10.10 5.89
CA ASP A 67 -6.30 -10.12 4.43
C ASP A 67 -4.87 -9.86 4.02
N LEU A 68 -4.36 -10.65 3.07
CA LEU A 68 -3.03 -10.47 2.54
C LEU A 68 -3.08 -9.31 1.54
N ILE A 69 -2.22 -8.32 1.76
CA ILE A 69 -2.12 -7.14 0.92
C ILE A 69 -0.66 -6.78 0.69
N GLU A 70 -0.38 -6.19 -0.46
CA GLU A 70 0.91 -5.61 -0.83
C GLU A 70 0.76 -4.09 -1.03
N PHE A 71 1.74 -3.35 -0.54
CA PHE A 71 1.88 -1.92 -0.74
C PHE A 71 3.17 -1.63 -1.47
N THR A 72 3.09 -0.74 -2.43
CA THR A 72 4.23 -0.27 -3.20
C THR A 72 4.29 1.25 -3.14
N ASP A 73 5.44 1.78 -2.72
CA ASP A 73 5.84 3.19 -2.82
C ASP A 73 7.08 3.21 -3.72
N ASN A 74 6.82 3.48 -5.00
CA ASN A 74 7.77 3.42 -6.10
C ASN A 74 8.59 4.70 -6.16
N ASN A 75 9.84 4.54 -6.57
CA ASN A 75 10.64 5.64 -7.07
C ASN A 75 10.31 5.85 -8.55
N GLU A 76 9.17 6.48 -8.84
CA GLU A 76 8.98 7.06 -10.17
C GLU A 76 9.98 8.21 -10.35
N GLU A 77 10.89 8.06 -11.33
CA GLU A 77 11.81 9.10 -11.82
C GLU A 77 12.93 9.61 -10.89
N GLY A 78 13.53 8.75 -10.07
CA GLY A 78 14.63 9.12 -9.17
C GLY A 78 14.20 9.89 -7.92
N LEU A 79 12.90 9.92 -7.63
CA LEU A 79 12.35 10.51 -6.41
C LEU A 79 12.38 9.48 -5.27
N PRO A 80 12.76 9.88 -4.06
CA PRO A 80 12.67 8.97 -2.92
C PRO A 80 11.20 8.68 -2.62
N ALA A 81 10.93 7.44 -2.24
CA ALA A 81 9.68 7.04 -1.60
C ALA A 81 9.24 8.09 -0.56
N ASP A 82 8.01 8.59 -0.70
CA ASP A 82 7.52 9.76 0.04
C ASP A 82 6.69 9.39 1.27
N GLY A 83 6.42 8.09 1.44
CA GLY A 83 5.63 7.53 2.54
C GLY A 83 4.13 7.45 2.23
N ILE A 84 3.72 7.73 1.00
CA ILE A 84 2.38 7.48 0.46
C ILE A 84 2.51 6.33 -0.54
N ALA A 85 1.64 5.32 -0.42
CA ALA A 85 1.63 4.23 -1.39
C ALA A 85 1.18 4.73 -2.75
N ASP A 86 1.92 4.35 -3.79
CA ASP A 86 1.52 4.49 -5.18
C ASP A 86 0.51 3.40 -5.56
N GLU A 87 0.65 2.21 -4.98
CA GLU A 87 -0.22 1.07 -5.26
C GLU A 87 -0.52 0.25 -4.01
N VAL A 88 -1.75 -0.29 -3.96
CA VAL A 88 -2.22 -1.24 -2.96
C VAL A 88 -3.01 -2.36 -3.63
N GLU A 89 -2.58 -3.61 -3.44
CA GLU A 89 -3.26 -4.78 -4.00
C GLU A 89 -3.64 -5.82 -2.94
N PHE A 90 -4.73 -6.54 -3.21
CA PHE A 90 -5.04 -7.79 -2.51
C PHE A 90 -4.25 -8.95 -3.09
N GLU A 91 -3.95 -9.93 -2.27
CA GLU A 91 -3.10 -11.07 -2.61
C GLU A 91 -3.75 -12.40 -2.18
N ASP A 92 -3.57 -13.49 -2.95
CA ASP A 92 -4.11 -14.85 -2.69
C ASP A 92 -3.01 -15.88 -2.35
#